data_AF-A0A2J8V4D5-F1
#
_entry.id   AF-A0A2J8V4D5-F1
#
_cell.length_a   1.000
_cell.length_b   1.000
_cell.length_c   1.000
_cell.angle_alpha   90.00
_cell.angle_beta   90.00
_cell.angle_gamma   90.00
#
_symmetry.space_group_name_H-M   'P 1'
#
loop_
_entity.id
_entity.type
_entity.pdbx_description
1 polymer ?
#
loop_
_entity_poly.entity_id
_entity_poly.type
_entity_poly.pdbx_seq_one_letter_code
_entity_poly.pdbx_strand_id
1 'polypeptide(L)'
;MGNLLKVLTREIENYPHFFLDFENAQPTEGEREIWNQISAVLQDSESILADLQAYKGAGPEIRDAIQNPNDIQLQEKAWNAVCPLVVRLKRFYE
;
A
#
# COMPACT_ATOMS: atom_id res chain seq x y z
N MET A 1 22.11 12.26 -8.17
CA MET A 1 20.94 13.10 -8.53
C MET A 1 21.26 14.40 -9.28
N GLY A 2 22.42 15.04 -9.12
CA GLY A 2 22.74 16.32 -9.78
C GLY A 2 23.01 16.29 -11.30
N ASN A 3 23.37 15.13 -11.88
CA ASN A 3 23.59 15.02 -13.33
C ASN A 3 22.28 14.94 -14.13
N LEU A 4 21.24 14.31 -13.58
CA LEU A 4 19.92 14.22 -14.22
C LEU A 4 19.24 15.59 -14.32
N LEU A 5 19.30 16.39 -13.26
CA LEU A 5 18.78 17.77 -13.27
C LEU A 5 19.51 18.67 -14.27
N LYS A 6 20.83 18.50 -14.46
CA LYS A 6 21.61 19.24 -15.48
C LYS A 6 21.26 18.85 -16.92
N VAL A 7 20.73 17.64 -17.14
CA VAL A 7 20.24 17.18 -18.44
C VAL A 7 18.81 17.70 -18.69
N LEU A 8 17.97 17.73 -17.66
CA LEU A 8 16.57 18.16 -17.77
C LEU A 8 16.36 19.68 -17.84
N THR A 9 17.27 20.48 -17.27
CA THR A 9 17.12 21.96 -17.21
C THR A 9 17.91 22.73 -18.27
N ARG A 10 18.58 22.05 -19.20
CA ARG A 10 19.19 22.71 -20.36
C ARG A 10 18.24 22.58 -21.55
N GLU A 11 17.77 23.71 -22.06
CA GLU A 11 17.26 23.80 -23.43
C GLU A 11 18.42 23.45 -24.37
N ILE A 12 18.47 22.21 -24.87
CA ILE A 12 19.49 21.75 -25.82
C ILE A 12 18.76 21.27 -27.07
N GLU A 13 18.72 22.13 -28.08
CA GLU A 13 18.06 21.87 -29.37
C GLU A 13 18.74 20.75 -30.21
N ASN A 14 19.83 20.13 -29.75
CA ASN A 14 20.65 19.21 -30.57
C ASN A 14 21.39 18.10 -29.76
N TYR A 15 20.73 17.45 -28.79
CA TYR A 15 21.26 16.22 -28.16
C TYR A 15 20.22 15.10 -28.20
N PRO A 16 20.62 13.81 -28.28
CA PRO A 16 19.68 12.70 -28.23
C PRO A 16 18.76 12.81 -27.02
N HIS A 17 17.46 12.80 -27.28
CA HIS A 17 16.44 12.81 -26.23
C HIS A 17 16.67 11.60 -25.32
N PHE A 18 17.13 11.85 -24.09
CA PHE A 18 17.19 10.83 -23.06
C PHE A 18 15.76 10.54 -22.60
N PHE A 19 15.11 9.55 -23.20
CA PHE A 19 13.82 9.06 -22.73
C PHE A 19 14.05 8.24 -21.46
N LEU A 20 13.64 8.78 -20.33
CA LEU A 20 13.60 8.06 -19.07
C LEU A 20 12.23 7.40 -18.96
N ASP A 21 12.18 6.11 -19.29
CA ASP A 21 10.99 5.31 -19.12
C ASP A 21 10.85 4.93 -17.64
N PHE A 22 10.04 5.71 -16.91
CA PHE A 22 9.71 5.42 -15.52
C PHE A 22 8.64 4.33 -15.38
N GLU A 23 7.90 4.01 -16.45
CA GLU A 23 6.87 2.97 -16.44
C GLU A 23 7.47 1.58 -16.71
N ASN A 24 8.45 1.47 -17.62
CA ASN A 24 9.10 0.21 -18.00
C ASN A 24 10.60 0.21 -17.73
N ALA A 25 11.05 0.85 -16.65
CA ALA A 25 12.45 0.84 -16.25
C ALA A 25 12.96 -0.61 -16.13
N GLN A 26 13.99 -0.96 -16.91
CA GLN A 26 14.61 -2.28 -16.86
C GLN A 26 15.82 -2.22 -15.92
N PRO A 27 15.88 -3.09 -14.89
CA PRO A 27 17.02 -3.09 -13.98
C PRO A 27 18.30 -3.51 -14.72
N THR A 28 19.40 -2.84 -14.42
CA THR A 28 20.72 -3.33 -14.85
C THR A 28 21.10 -4.60 -14.05
N GLU A 29 22.07 -5.38 -14.53
CA GLU A 29 22.53 -6.61 -13.87
C GLU A 29 22.88 -6.38 -12.38
N GLY A 30 23.52 -5.25 -12.07
CA GLY A 30 23.91 -4.89 -10.70
C GLY A 30 22.76 -4.37 -9.81
N GLU A 31 21.64 -3.95 -10.41
CA GLU A 31 20.46 -3.44 -9.69
C GLU A 31 19.38 -4.50 -9.54
N ARG A 32 19.48 -5.61 -10.29
CA ARG A 32 18.42 -6.62 -10.42
C ARG A 32 18.00 -7.26 -9.09
N GLU A 33 18.96 -7.46 -8.17
CA GLU A 33 18.66 -7.99 -6.84
C GLU A 33 17.80 -7.02 -6.02
N ILE A 34 18.21 -5.75 -5.96
CA ILE A 34 17.49 -4.69 -5.25
C ILE A 34 16.14 -4.43 -5.90
N TRP A 35 16.09 -4.40 -7.23
CA TRP A 35 14.87 -4.25 -8.01
C TRP A 35 13.85 -5.34 -7.67
N ASN A 36 14.27 -6.60 -7.63
CA ASN A 36 13.35 -7.70 -7.31
C ASN A 36 12.80 -7.59 -5.89
N GLN A 37 13.63 -7.21 -4.91
CA GLN A 37 13.18 -7.00 -3.54
C GLN A 37 12.15 -5.86 -3.44
N ILE A 38 12.44 -4.72 -4.08
CA ILE A 38 11.54 -3.56 -4.06
C ILE A 38 10.26 -3.84 -4.85
N SER A 39 10.36 -4.49 -6.01
CA SER A 39 9.22 -4.83 -6.85
C SER A 39 8.23 -5.75 -6.13
N ALA A 40 8.73 -6.70 -5.33
CA ALA A 40 7.87 -7.55 -4.51
C ALA A 40 7.07 -6.73 -3.47
N VAL A 41 7.74 -5.81 -2.77
CA VAL A 41 7.09 -4.91 -1.79
C VAL A 41 6.07 -3.98 -2.47
N LEU A 42 6.42 -3.41 -3.64
CA LEU A 42 5.53 -2.53 -4.39
C LEU A 42 4.28 -3.28 -4.88
N GLN A 43 4.44 -4.51 -5.36
CA GLN A 43 3.31 -5.34 -5.78
C GLN A 43 2.37 -5.64 -4.60
N ASP A 44 2.90 -5.94 -3.42
CA ASP A 44 2.10 -6.16 -2.22
C ASP A 44 1.39 -4.88 -1.75
N SER A 45 2.00 -3.71 -1.98
CA SER A 45 1.44 -2.41 -1.56
C SER A 45 0.13 -2.05 -2.25
N GLU A 46 -0.07 -2.44 -3.51
CA GLU A 46 -1.36 -2.27 -4.19
C GLU A 46 -2.47 -3.04 -3.49
N SER A 47 -2.18 -4.28 -3.05
CA SER A 47 -3.14 -5.10 -2.31
C SER A 47 -3.49 -4.48 -0.96
N ILE A 48 -2.50 -3.92 -0.26
CA ILE A 48 -2.68 -3.21 1.01
C ILE A 48 -3.58 -1.98 0.83
N LEU A 49 -3.35 -1.19 -0.23
CA LEU A 49 -4.16 -0.01 -0.53
C LEU A 49 -5.61 -0.37 -0.85
N ALA A 50 -5.83 -1.41 -1.64
CA ALA A 50 -7.18 -1.90 -1.95
C ALA A 50 -7.92 -2.39 -0.69
N ASP A 51 -7.23 -3.16 0.17
CA ASP A 51 -7.79 -3.64 1.43
C ASP A 51 -8.13 -2.50 2.39
N LEU A 52 -7.31 -1.44 2.42
CA LEU A 52 -7.54 -0.24 3.23
C LEU A 52 -8.74 0.58 2.71
N GLN A 53 -8.88 0.74 1.39
CA GLN A 53 -10.04 1.39 0.79
C GLN A 53 -11.34 0.62 1.07
N ALA A 54 -11.28 -0.72 1.11
CA ALA A 54 -12.41 -1.57 1.43
C ALA A 54 -12.70 -1.66 2.94
N TYR A 55 -11.96 -0.97 3.79
CA TYR A 55 -12.10 -1.04 5.25
C TYR A 55 -13.36 -0.29 5.72
N LYS A 56 -14.46 -1.04 5.94
CA LYS A 56 -15.74 -0.47 6.40
C LYS A 56 -15.80 -0.21 7.91
N GLY A 57 -14.93 -0.86 8.69
CA GLY A 57 -15.00 -0.87 10.15
C GLY A 57 -16.16 -1.73 10.69
N ALA A 58 -16.27 -1.78 12.03
CA ALA A 58 -17.32 -2.49 12.78
C ALA A 58 -17.96 -1.59 13.84
N GLY A 59 -18.02 -0.27 13.57
CA GLY A 59 -18.52 0.74 14.50
C GLY A 59 -19.97 0.51 14.97
N PRO A 60 -20.92 0.15 14.09
CA PRO A 60 -22.29 -0.19 14.49
C PRO A 60 -22.34 -1.38 15.44
N GLU A 61 -21.66 -2.48 15.12
CA GLU A 61 -21.65 -3.70 15.93
C GLU A 61 -21.02 -3.46 17.30
N ILE A 62 -19.92 -2.70 17.36
CA ILE A 62 -19.28 -2.30 18.63
C ILE A 62 -20.24 -1.46 19.46
N ARG A 63 -20.94 -0.49 18.86
CA ARG A 63 -21.88 0.38 19.57
C ARG A 63 -23.04 -0.42 20.15
N ASP A 64 -23.63 -1.33 19.38
CA ASP A 64 -24.75 -2.17 19.80
C ASP A 64 -24.35 -3.08 20.96
N ALA A 65 -23.15 -3.67 20.91
CA ALA A 65 -22.58 -4.47 21.99
C ALA A 65 -22.31 -3.65 23.26
N ILE A 66 -21.82 -2.41 23.14
CA ILE A 66 -21.61 -1.52 24.30
C ILE A 66 -22.95 -1.08 24.92
N GLN A 67 -23.96 -0.80 24.09
CA GLN A 67 -25.29 -0.41 24.57
C GLN A 67 -26.01 -1.55 25.30
N ASN A 68 -25.75 -2.80 24.94
CA ASN A 68 -26.39 -3.99 25.50
C ASN A 68 -25.34 -4.99 26.02
N PRO A 69 -24.63 -4.68 27.11
CA PRO A 69 -23.47 -5.46 27.56
C PRO A 69 -23.84 -6.87 28.06
N ASN A 70 -25.09 -7.08 28.48
CA ASN A 70 -25.58 -8.38 28.94
C ASN A 70 -26.03 -9.31 27.80
N ASP A 71 -26.11 -8.80 26.56
CA ASP A 71 -26.50 -9.60 25.40
C ASP A 71 -25.27 -10.25 24.75
N ILE A 72 -25.08 -11.54 25.04
CA ILE A 72 -23.96 -12.35 24.55
C ILE A 72 -23.96 -12.43 23.01
N GLN A 73 -25.13 -12.44 22.36
CA GLN A 73 -25.20 -12.53 20.90
C GLN A 73 -24.65 -11.26 20.25
N LEU A 74 -24.90 -10.08 20.84
CA LEU A 74 -24.34 -8.82 20.36
C LEU A 74 -22.82 -8.74 20.62
N GLN A 75 -22.33 -9.28 21.74
CA GLN A 75 -20.89 -9.37 21.99
C GLN A 75 -20.18 -10.25 20.95
N GLU A 76 -20.72 -11.44 20.67
CA GLU A 76 -20.16 -12.36 19.67
C GLU A 76 -20.20 -11.74 18.27
N LYS A 77 -21.29 -11.06 17.91
CA LYS A 77 -21.40 -10.37 16.63
C LYS A 77 -20.34 -9.27 16.47
N ALA A 78 -20.14 -8.45 17.50
CA ALA A 78 -19.09 -7.43 17.49
C ALA A 78 -17.69 -8.05 17.40
N TRP A 79 -17.42 -9.11 18.16
CA TRP A 79 -16.14 -9.83 18.13
C TRP A 79 -15.85 -10.41 16.73
N ASN A 80 -16.83 -11.10 16.15
CA ASN A 80 -16.71 -11.70 14.82
C ASN A 80 -16.53 -10.66 13.71
N ALA A 81 -17.10 -9.46 13.87
CA ALA A 81 -16.88 -8.35 12.94
C ALA A 81 -15.50 -7.69 13.12
N VAL A 82 -15.03 -7.53 14.36
CA VAL A 82 -13.79 -6.82 14.69
C VAL A 82 -12.54 -7.67 14.44
N CYS A 83 -12.53 -8.96 14.79
CA CYS A 83 -11.38 -9.83 14.60
C CYS A 83 -10.76 -9.78 13.20
N PRO A 84 -11.51 -9.98 12.10
CA PRO A 84 -10.92 -9.92 10.76
C PRO A 84 -10.41 -8.52 10.40
N LEU A 85 -11.02 -7.46 10.93
CA LEU A 85 -10.55 -6.09 10.72
C LEU A 85 -9.21 -5.84 11.42
N VAL A 86 -9.05 -6.33 12.64
CA VAL A 86 -7.79 -6.21 13.39
C VAL A 86 -6.67 -7.01 12.71
N VAL A 87 -6.97 -8.18 12.15
CA VAL A 87 -5.99 -8.94 11.35
C VAL A 87 -5.53 -8.13 10.13
N ARG A 88 -6.43 -7.42 9.45
CA ARG A 88 -6.07 -6.52 8.35
C ARG A 88 -5.20 -5.35 8.82
N LEU A 89 -5.57 -4.72 9.95
CA LEU A 89 -4.77 -3.64 10.54
C LEU A 89 -3.37 -4.12 10.92
N LYS A 90 -3.24 -5.34 11.44
CA LYS A 90 -1.95 -5.96 11.72
C LYS A 90 -1.13 -6.15 10.43
N ARG A 91 -1.75 -6.65 9.35
CA ARG A 91 -1.10 -6.80 8.04
C ARG A 91 -0.62 -5.46 7.45
N PHE A 92 -1.29 -4.35 7.76
CA PHE A 92 -0.85 -3.02 7.29
C PHE A 92 0.34 -2.47 8.08
N TYR A 93 0.58 -2.99 9.28
CA TYR A 93 1.70 -2.59 10.13
C TYR A 93 2.97 -3.40 9.85
N GLU A 94 2.81 -4.69 9.55
CA GLU A 94 3.90 -5.60 9.16
C GLU A 94 4.47 -5.27 7.77
#